data_AF-A0AAV9U6X3-F1
#
_entry.id   AF-A0AAV9U6X3-F1
#
_cell.length_a   1.000
_cell.length_b   1.000
_cell.length_c   1.000
_cell.angle_alpha   90.00
_cell.angle_beta   90.00
_cell.angle_gamma   90.00
#
_symmetry.space_group_name_H-M   'P 1'
#
loop_
_entity.id
_entity.type
_entity.pdbx_description
1 polymer ?
#
loop_
_entity_poly.entity_id
_entity_poly.type
_entity_poly.pdbx_seq_one_letter_code
_entity_poly.pdbx_strand_id
1 'polypeptide(L)'
;MFRCSSRLLRYRATYTAPASGFTGSAGPRGVRASSPATVFSATAAGTFGFGAGGLGVMTAPLPTRMIQTAACLIIGDEVLNGKVVDENGGFFAKYCFALGMDLKRVEVIPDDEQDIIEATRRMSDKYDFVVTSGGIGPTHDDITYDSIAKAFNVSLELHDETAKRMQQLWVSKRNEPTFDWTTPSPRLSAKLRMATLPTGPKCHIHYPCTDLWVPISIVNDNVHILPGIPLLFRQMLEGYEAVLRPRIEDARRDIFRVMISTPQPESQMAEYLTALQARVGGRGVKVGSYPRWGKPRNTVTLVGRDREFIEGLVGEVAAQLEGVRVVGEADADSESEGDEKLGV
;
A
#
# COMPACT_ATOMS: atom_id res chain seq x y z
N MET A 1 -17.21 -0.83 -36.34
CA MET A 1 -18.23 0.24 -36.21
C MET A 1 -19.08 -0.05 -34.97
N PHE A 2 -19.52 1.01 -34.25
CA PHE A 2 -20.18 1.07 -32.92
C PHE A 2 -19.20 1.19 -31.73
N ARG A 3 -18.73 2.39 -31.35
CA ARG A 3 -19.34 3.53 -30.59
C ARG A 3 -19.63 3.25 -29.09
N CYS A 4 -18.69 3.71 -28.26
CA CYS A 4 -18.80 4.59 -27.09
C CYS A 4 -20.10 4.59 -26.23
N SER A 5 -19.95 4.34 -24.92
CA SER A 5 -20.59 5.20 -23.90
C SER A 5 -19.88 5.09 -22.55
N SER A 6 -19.16 6.14 -22.19
CA SER A 6 -18.61 6.43 -20.86
C SER A 6 -19.67 7.12 -19.99
N ARG A 7 -20.02 6.54 -18.83
CA ARG A 7 -20.83 7.21 -17.80
C ARG A 7 -19.99 7.41 -16.54
N LEU A 8 -19.53 8.64 -16.33
CA LEU A 8 -19.04 9.11 -15.03
C LEU A 8 -20.22 9.25 -14.07
N LEU A 9 -20.16 8.62 -12.90
CA LEU A 9 -20.97 8.99 -11.74
C LEU A 9 -20.16 9.89 -10.81
N ARG A 10 -20.63 11.12 -10.62
CA ARG A 10 -20.23 12.03 -9.53
C ARG A 10 -21.11 11.74 -8.33
N TYR A 11 -20.53 11.46 -7.16
CA TYR A 11 -21.26 11.42 -5.90
C TYR A 11 -20.89 12.65 -5.07
N ARG A 12 -21.88 13.45 -4.70
CA ARG A 12 -21.75 14.64 -3.84
C ARG A 12 -22.65 14.37 -2.63
N ALA A 13 -22.07 14.20 -1.45
CA ALA A 13 -22.82 14.03 -0.20
C ALA A 13 -22.89 15.37 0.52
N THR A 14 -24.10 15.87 0.75
CA THR A 14 -24.40 17.00 1.64
C THR A 14 -24.94 16.46 2.96
N TYR A 15 -24.30 16.83 4.08
CA TYR A 15 -24.74 16.52 5.43
C TYR A 15 -25.47 17.74 6.02
N THR A 16 -26.68 17.54 6.52
CA THR A 16 -27.47 18.55 7.25
C THR A 16 -27.87 17.98 8.61
N ALA A 17 -27.50 18.67 9.69
CA ALA A 17 -27.96 18.42 11.06
C ALA A 17 -28.90 19.53 11.53
N PRO A 18 -29.90 19.20 12.37
CA PRO A 18 -30.13 19.93 13.63
C PRO A 18 -30.73 19.02 14.73
N ALA A 19 -31.03 19.42 15.97
CA ALA A 19 -30.47 20.32 16.97
C ALA A 19 -31.17 19.96 18.31
N SER A 20 -30.43 20.10 19.43
CA SER A 20 -30.83 20.46 20.81
C SER A 20 -32.10 19.92 21.50
N GLY A 21 -31.95 19.52 22.76
CA GLY A 21 -33.02 19.49 23.76
C GLY A 21 -32.51 19.18 25.18
N PHE A 22 -32.42 20.21 26.02
CA PHE A 22 -31.90 20.22 27.39
C PHE A 22 -33.06 20.53 28.35
N THR A 23 -33.26 19.77 29.44
CA THR A 23 -33.94 20.25 30.66
C THR A 23 -33.51 19.42 31.88
N GLY A 24 -33.33 20.09 33.01
CA GLY A 24 -32.94 19.50 34.30
C GLY A 24 -33.90 19.83 35.44
N SER A 25 -33.65 19.23 36.61
CA SER A 25 -34.10 19.63 37.97
C SER A 25 -33.54 18.60 38.98
N ALA A 26 -33.38 18.75 40.31
CA ALA A 26 -33.05 19.81 41.28
C ALA A 26 -33.48 19.31 42.69
N GLY A 27 -32.53 18.80 43.53
CA GLY A 27 -32.55 18.70 45.02
C GLY A 27 -33.72 17.98 45.76
N PRO A 28 -33.74 17.89 47.13
CA PRO A 28 -32.77 18.39 48.14
C PRO A 28 -32.48 17.52 49.43
N ARG A 29 -31.38 17.88 50.13
CA ARG A 29 -31.11 18.04 51.61
C ARG A 29 -31.20 16.93 52.70
N GLY A 30 -30.15 16.91 53.54
CA GLY A 30 -30.14 16.73 55.03
C GLY A 30 -29.42 15.44 55.54
N VAL A 31 -28.66 15.33 56.64
CA VAL A 31 -28.21 16.14 57.82
C VAL A 31 -26.96 15.45 58.46
N ARG A 32 -26.18 16.20 59.28
CA ARG A 32 -24.99 15.91 60.16
C ARG A 32 -25.01 14.54 60.91
N ALA A 33 -23.91 13.93 61.43
CA ALA A 33 -22.83 14.44 62.32
C ALA A 33 -21.70 13.41 62.62
N SER A 34 -20.58 13.93 63.17
CA SER A 34 -19.56 13.38 64.11
C SER A 34 -18.46 12.35 63.70
N SER A 35 -17.22 12.74 64.05
CA SER A 35 -15.87 12.12 63.95
C SER A 35 -15.60 10.99 65.00
N PRO A 36 -14.34 10.54 65.23
CA PRO A 36 -13.30 9.96 64.34
C PRO A 36 -12.77 8.58 64.86
N ALA A 37 -12.16 7.74 64.02
CA ALA A 37 -11.10 6.81 64.46
C ALA A 37 -10.41 6.10 63.27
N THR A 38 -9.09 6.19 63.27
CA THR A 38 -8.11 5.49 62.45
C THR A 38 -8.09 3.98 62.73
N VAL A 39 -8.10 3.11 61.71
CA VAL A 39 -7.26 1.87 61.58
C VAL A 39 -7.32 1.38 60.12
N PHE A 40 -6.15 1.06 59.55
CA PHE A 40 -5.92 0.39 58.27
C PHE A 40 -6.45 -1.07 58.27
N SER A 41 -7.15 -1.52 57.23
CA SER A 41 -6.92 -2.82 56.53
C SER A 41 -8.03 -3.15 55.51
N ALA A 42 -7.60 -3.61 54.33
CA ALA A 42 -8.25 -4.47 53.32
C ALA A 42 -9.77 -4.32 53.01
N THR A 43 -10.12 -4.15 51.73
CA THR A 43 -10.68 -5.19 50.82
C THR A 43 -11.31 -4.55 49.58
N ALA A 44 -11.21 -5.24 48.45
CA ALA A 44 -11.82 -4.94 47.16
C ALA A 44 -13.36 -4.93 47.19
N ALA A 45 -13.96 -4.00 46.45
CA ALA A 45 -15.25 -4.17 45.74
C ALA A 45 -15.53 -2.91 44.90
N GLY A 46 -15.44 -3.02 43.58
CA GLY A 46 -15.90 -2.01 42.62
C GLY A 46 -16.88 -2.65 41.66
N THR A 47 -18.15 -2.37 41.90
CA THR A 47 -19.35 -2.95 41.27
C THR A 47 -19.40 -2.73 39.75
N PHE A 48 -19.75 -3.81 39.04
CA PHE A 48 -20.07 -3.81 37.61
C PHE A 48 -21.29 -2.93 37.31
N GLY A 49 -21.12 -1.95 36.42
CA GLY A 49 -22.21 -1.29 35.71
C GLY A 49 -22.29 -1.79 34.27
N PHE A 50 -23.33 -2.53 33.93
CA PHE A 50 -23.66 -2.90 32.56
C PHE A 50 -24.18 -1.66 31.81
N GLY A 51 -23.42 -1.19 30.83
CA GLY A 51 -23.84 -0.20 29.84
C GLY A 51 -23.79 -0.84 28.45
N ALA A 52 -24.95 -0.95 27.80
CA ALA A 52 -25.12 -1.57 26.50
C ALA A 52 -24.59 -0.69 25.35
N GLY A 53 -24.00 -1.34 24.34
CA GLY A 53 -24.19 -0.98 22.94
C GLY A 53 -23.21 0.01 22.32
N GLY A 54 -22.10 -0.53 21.81
CA GLY A 54 -21.24 0.16 20.84
C GLY A 54 -20.01 -0.67 20.55
N LEU A 55 -20.08 -1.55 19.53
CA LEU A 55 -18.90 -2.21 18.95
C LEU A 55 -18.05 -1.15 18.25
N GLY A 56 -17.31 -0.37 19.04
CA GLY A 56 -16.23 0.45 18.56
C GLY A 56 -15.10 -0.48 18.12
N VAL A 57 -14.81 -0.50 16.83
CA VAL A 57 -13.56 -1.05 16.31
C VAL A 57 -12.44 -0.33 17.03
N MET A 58 -11.78 -1.00 17.99
CA MET A 58 -10.57 -0.45 18.61
C MET A 58 -9.47 -0.51 17.57
N THR A 59 -9.33 0.53 16.76
CA THR A 59 -8.15 0.72 15.94
C THR A 59 -7.02 1.11 16.87
N ALA A 60 -6.03 0.23 17.03
CA ALA A 60 -4.77 0.60 17.67
C ALA A 60 -4.26 1.91 17.03
N PRO A 61 -3.67 2.85 17.81
CA PRO A 61 -3.10 4.06 17.25
C PRO A 61 -2.06 3.67 16.20
N LEU A 62 -2.27 4.13 14.97
CA LEU A 62 -1.40 3.80 13.84
C LEU A 62 0.03 4.28 14.12
N PRO A 63 1.07 3.57 13.65
CA PRO A 63 2.45 3.97 13.82
C PRO A 63 2.68 5.40 13.32
N THR A 64 3.32 6.22 14.15
CA THR A 64 3.48 7.68 13.98
C THR A 64 4.61 8.09 13.05
N ARG A 65 5.37 7.12 12.49
CA ARG A 65 6.52 7.40 11.64
C ARG A 65 6.07 7.76 10.22
N MET A 66 6.59 8.88 9.72
CA MET A 66 6.45 9.31 8.33
C MET A 66 7.16 8.34 7.38
N ILE A 67 6.54 8.07 6.24
CA ILE A 67 7.02 7.16 5.21
C ILE A 67 7.66 7.97 4.09
N GLN A 68 8.95 7.75 3.85
CA GLN A 68 9.65 8.35 2.72
C GLN A 68 10.15 7.29 1.73
N THR A 69 10.58 6.15 2.26
CA THR A 69 11.20 5.06 1.51
C THR A 69 10.38 3.79 1.59
N ALA A 70 10.31 3.08 0.48
CA ALA A 70 9.63 1.80 0.39
C ALA A 70 10.54 0.69 -0.17
N ALA A 71 10.24 -0.56 0.17
CA ALA A 71 10.82 -1.74 -0.45
C ALA A 71 9.78 -2.84 -0.63
N CYS A 72 9.99 -3.67 -1.65
CA CYS A 72 9.13 -4.81 -1.97
C CYS A 72 9.94 -6.11 -1.95
N LEU A 73 9.44 -7.10 -1.24
CA LEU A 73 9.98 -8.45 -1.20
C LEU A 73 8.97 -9.42 -1.83
N ILE A 74 9.29 -9.90 -3.03
CA ILE A 74 8.51 -10.93 -3.72
C ILE A 74 9.06 -12.29 -3.29
N ILE A 75 8.19 -13.15 -2.76
CA ILE A 75 8.54 -14.46 -2.21
C ILE A 75 7.80 -15.49 -3.06
N GLY A 76 8.54 -16.33 -3.79
CA GLY A 76 7.95 -17.31 -4.69
C GLY A 76 8.96 -17.93 -5.65
N ASP A 77 9.18 -19.24 -5.52
CA ASP A 77 10.04 -20.00 -6.43
C ASP A 77 9.58 -19.94 -7.89
N GLU A 78 8.27 -19.82 -8.13
CA GLU A 78 7.69 -19.70 -9.47
C GLU A 78 8.08 -18.42 -10.21
N VAL A 79 8.46 -17.37 -9.47
CA VAL A 79 9.00 -16.15 -10.06
C VAL A 79 10.46 -16.37 -10.44
N LEU A 80 11.24 -16.98 -9.54
CA LEU A 80 12.67 -17.25 -9.78
C LEU A 80 12.91 -18.27 -10.90
N ASN A 81 12.06 -19.29 -11.01
CA ASN A 81 12.14 -20.28 -12.08
C ASN A 81 11.47 -19.82 -13.40
N GLY A 82 10.94 -18.60 -13.44
CA GLY A 82 10.37 -17.97 -14.63
C GLY A 82 9.01 -18.51 -15.07
N LYS A 83 8.35 -19.34 -14.25
CA LYS A 83 6.98 -19.83 -14.53
C LYS A 83 5.96 -18.69 -14.48
N VAL A 84 6.17 -17.71 -13.62
CA VAL A 84 5.30 -16.54 -13.46
C VAL A 84 6.13 -15.26 -13.61
N VAL A 85 5.58 -14.30 -14.35
CA VAL A 85 6.16 -12.94 -14.44
C VAL A 85 5.72 -12.14 -13.22
N ASP A 86 6.66 -11.47 -12.55
CA ASP A 86 6.33 -10.56 -11.45
C ASP A 86 5.56 -9.33 -11.96
N GLU A 87 4.25 -9.30 -11.70
CA GLU A 87 3.39 -8.13 -11.91
C GLU A 87 3.31 -7.23 -10.66
N ASN A 88 3.59 -7.77 -9.48
CA ASN A 88 3.36 -7.10 -8.20
C ASN A 88 4.43 -6.05 -7.93
N GLY A 89 5.70 -6.35 -8.21
CA GLY A 89 6.79 -5.38 -8.10
C GLY A 89 6.58 -4.19 -9.03
N GLY A 90 6.17 -4.44 -10.28
CA GLY A 90 5.85 -3.40 -11.27
C GLY A 90 4.65 -2.55 -10.87
N PHE A 91 3.59 -3.15 -10.34
CA PHE A 91 2.46 -2.41 -9.77
C PHE A 91 2.89 -1.57 -8.57
N PHE A 92 3.63 -2.15 -7.64
CA PHE A 92 4.05 -1.47 -6.41
C PHE A 92 4.96 -0.28 -6.69
N ALA A 93 5.81 -0.36 -7.71
CA ALA A 93 6.60 0.77 -8.19
C ALA A 93 5.73 1.95 -8.64
N LYS A 94 4.68 1.67 -9.43
CA LYS A 94 3.71 2.68 -9.87
C LYS A 94 2.92 3.25 -8.69
N TYR A 95 2.51 2.38 -7.76
CA TYR A 95 1.80 2.75 -6.54
C TYR A 95 2.62 3.70 -5.65
N CYS A 96 3.87 3.34 -5.37
CA CYS A 96 4.79 4.17 -4.60
C CYS A 96 5.02 5.52 -5.27
N PHE A 97 5.25 5.52 -6.59
CA PHE A 97 5.42 6.75 -7.37
C PHE A 97 4.19 7.67 -7.23
N ALA A 98 2.98 7.14 -7.43
CA ALA A 98 1.74 7.89 -7.34
C ALA A 98 1.47 8.49 -5.94
N LEU A 99 2.00 7.85 -4.89
CA LEU A 99 1.89 8.35 -3.53
C LEU A 99 3.08 9.22 -3.09
N GLY A 100 4.14 9.35 -3.90
CA GLY A 100 5.31 10.16 -3.56
C GLY A 100 6.40 9.45 -2.73
N MET A 101 6.27 8.13 -2.58
CA MET A 101 7.24 7.27 -1.89
C MET A 101 8.40 6.91 -2.81
N ASP A 102 9.63 6.95 -2.29
CA ASP A 102 10.79 6.48 -3.03
C ASP A 102 10.91 4.96 -2.87
N LEU A 103 10.47 4.20 -3.87
CA LEU A 103 10.77 2.77 -3.93
C LEU A 103 12.28 2.57 -4.14
N LYS A 104 12.96 2.02 -3.13
CA LYS A 104 14.42 1.87 -3.11
C LYS A 104 14.88 0.50 -3.55
N ARG A 105 14.05 -0.52 -3.37
CA ARG A 105 14.41 -1.92 -3.68
C ARG A 105 13.18 -2.75 -3.98
N VAL A 106 13.30 -3.58 -5.01
CA VAL A 106 12.46 -4.77 -5.23
C VAL A 106 13.42 -5.95 -5.24
N GLU A 107 13.11 -6.98 -4.48
CA GLU A 107 13.90 -8.20 -4.39
C GLU A 107 12.97 -9.40 -4.56
N VAL A 108 13.39 -10.38 -5.35
CA VAL A 108 12.68 -11.65 -5.52
C VAL A 108 13.55 -12.72 -4.87
N ILE A 109 12.96 -13.48 -3.95
CA ILE A 109 13.66 -14.51 -3.15
C ILE A 109 12.88 -15.83 -3.19
N PRO A 110 13.55 -16.98 -2.92
CA PRO A 110 12.87 -18.28 -2.89
C PRO A 110 11.95 -18.41 -1.67
N ASP A 111 11.12 -19.44 -1.66
CA ASP A 111 10.36 -19.88 -0.49
C ASP A 111 11.26 -20.59 0.54
N ASP A 112 12.33 -19.91 0.96
CA ASP A 112 13.29 -20.37 1.97
C ASP A 112 13.23 -19.50 3.23
N GLU A 113 13.16 -20.15 4.39
CA GLU A 113 13.02 -19.47 5.68
C GLU A 113 14.18 -18.52 6.00
N GLN A 114 15.43 -18.92 5.70
CA GLN A 114 16.60 -18.11 6.03
C GLN A 114 16.67 -16.87 5.14
N ASP A 115 16.37 -17.03 3.85
CA ASP A 115 16.30 -15.92 2.89
C ASP A 115 15.19 -14.93 3.26
N ILE A 116 13.99 -15.41 3.62
CA ILE A 116 12.89 -14.55 4.07
C ILE A 116 13.27 -13.79 5.35
N ILE A 117 13.88 -14.47 6.33
CA ILE A 117 14.32 -13.84 7.59
C ILE A 117 15.38 -12.76 7.33
N GLU A 118 16.41 -13.08 6.55
CA GLU A 118 17.50 -12.14 6.23
C GLU A 118 16.95 -10.90 5.51
N ALA A 119 16.23 -11.12 4.42
CA ALA A 119 15.77 -10.04 3.56
C ALA A 119 14.78 -9.14 4.30
N THR A 120 13.83 -9.73 5.04
CA THR A 120 12.83 -8.96 5.77
C THR A 120 13.46 -8.10 6.86
N ARG A 121 14.41 -8.63 7.64
CA ARG A 121 15.12 -7.83 8.67
C ARG A 121 15.91 -6.70 8.04
N ARG A 122 16.71 -7.01 7.03
CA ARG A 122 17.52 -6.02 6.31
C ARG A 122 16.68 -4.91 5.68
N MET A 123 15.52 -5.25 5.12
CA MET A 123 14.62 -4.26 4.54
C MET A 123 13.88 -3.44 5.60
N SER A 124 13.40 -4.09 6.67
CA SER A 124 12.72 -3.42 7.79
C SER A 124 13.63 -2.41 8.49
N ASP A 125 14.92 -2.73 8.63
CA ASP A 125 15.90 -1.81 9.23
C ASP A 125 16.23 -0.61 8.32
N LYS A 126 16.16 -0.78 6.99
CA LYS A 126 16.61 0.23 6.02
C LYS A 126 15.50 1.13 5.48
N TYR A 127 14.24 0.68 5.50
CA TYR A 127 13.15 1.35 4.79
C TYR A 127 11.91 1.54 5.69
N ASP A 128 11.14 2.59 5.40
CA ASP A 128 10.00 2.99 6.24
C ASP A 128 8.75 2.13 6.00
N PHE A 129 8.61 1.58 4.79
CA PHE A 129 7.46 0.80 4.37
C PHE A 129 7.92 -0.40 3.53
N VAL A 130 7.88 -1.58 4.14
CA VAL A 130 8.24 -2.83 3.47
C VAL A 130 6.95 -3.58 3.18
N VAL A 131 6.76 -4.01 1.94
CA VAL A 131 5.68 -4.91 1.55
C VAL A 131 6.26 -6.25 1.14
N THR A 132 5.60 -7.33 1.52
CA THR A 132 5.88 -8.66 0.96
C THR A 132 4.75 -9.10 0.05
N SER A 133 5.04 -9.99 -0.89
CA SER A 133 4.05 -10.60 -1.77
C SER A 133 4.36 -12.07 -1.97
N GLY A 134 3.46 -12.94 -1.53
CA GLY A 134 3.59 -14.41 -1.71
C GLY A 134 3.81 -15.19 -0.42
N GLY A 135 3.75 -16.52 -0.51
CA GLY A 135 4.00 -17.46 0.58
C GLY A 135 3.02 -17.42 1.76
N ILE A 136 1.76 -17.02 1.55
CA ILE A 136 0.71 -16.94 2.61
C ILE A 136 -0.51 -17.84 2.37
N GLY A 137 -0.45 -18.71 1.38
CA GLY A 137 -1.48 -19.70 1.08
C GLY A 137 -1.47 -20.90 2.05
N PRO A 138 -2.19 -21.97 1.70
CA PRO A 138 -2.37 -23.13 2.56
C PRO A 138 -1.31 -24.22 2.37
N THR A 139 -0.38 -24.08 1.40
CA THR A 139 0.57 -25.15 1.06
C THR A 139 1.80 -25.11 1.97
N HIS A 140 2.69 -26.09 1.79
CA HIS A 140 3.81 -26.34 2.70
C HIS A 140 4.98 -25.37 2.48
N ASP A 141 5.10 -24.87 1.26
CA ASP A 141 5.96 -23.79 0.77
C ASP A 141 5.45 -22.39 1.18
N ASP A 142 4.17 -22.25 1.56
CA ASP A 142 3.64 -21.00 2.12
C ASP A 142 4.12 -20.78 3.57
N ILE A 143 5.32 -20.22 3.72
CA ILE A 143 6.03 -20.03 5.00
C ILE A 143 6.30 -18.56 5.36
N THR A 144 5.71 -17.59 4.66
CA THR A 144 5.99 -16.15 4.87
C THR A 144 5.60 -15.69 6.27
N TYR A 145 4.44 -16.08 6.79
CA TYR A 145 4.03 -15.72 8.16
C TYR A 145 4.96 -16.33 9.22
N ASP A 146 5.27 -17.63 9.10
CA ASP A 146 6.18 -18.35 9.99
C ASP A 146 7.58 -17.72 10.01
N SER A 147 8.13 -17.45 8.83
CA SER A 147 9.48 -16.90 8.67
C SER A 147 9.58 -15.47 9.20
N ILE A 148 8.60 -14.62 8.91
CA ILE A 148 8.59 -13.24 9.42
C ILE A 148 8.32 -13.20 10.93
N ALA A 149 7.49 -14.08 11.47
CA ALA A 149 7.31 -14.20 12.92
C ALA A 149 8.63 -14.56 13.62
N LYS A 150 9.37 -15.54 13.07
CA LYS A 150 10.72 -15.90 13.54
C LYS A 150 11.71 -14.73 13.42
N ALA A 151 11.67 -13.99 12.31
CA ALA A 151 12.58 -12.87 12.05
C ALA A 151 12.54 -11.79 13.14
N PHE A 152 11.35 -11.54 13.71
CA PHE A 152 11.12 -10.53 14.74
C PHE A 152 10.85 -11.11 16.14
N ASN A 153 11.00 -12.42 16.31
CA ASN A 153 10.76 -13.13 17.56
C ASN A 153 9.37 -12.82 18.16
N VAL A 154 8.33 -12.93 17.32
CA VAL A 154 6.92 -12.76 17.69
C VAL A 154 6.17 -14.10 17.56
N SER A 155 5.04 -14.22 18.25
CA SER A 155 4.24 -15.45 18.25
C SER A 155 3.42 -15.58 16.97
N LEU A 156 3.00 -16.81 16.66
CA LEU A 156 1.98 -17.10 15.65
C LEU A 156 0.75 -17.66 16.36
N GLU A 157 -0.40 -17.01 16.16
CA GLU A 157 -1.65 -17.42 16.81
C GLU A 157 -2.81 -17.38 15.80
N LEU A 158 -3.79 -18.27 16.00
CA LEU A 158 -5.00 -18.25 15.20
C LEU A 158 -5.75 -16.94 15.44
N HIS A 159 -5.94 -16.17 14.38
CA HIS A 159 -6.65 -14.90 14.47
C HIS A 159 -8.14 -15.11 14.20
N ASP A 160 -8.94 -15.09 15.27
CA ASP A 160 -10.37 -15.44 15.26
C ASP A 160 -11.19 -14.68 14.20
N GLU A 161 -10.96 -13.37 14.06
CA GLU A 161 -11.69 -12.56 13.07
C GLU A 161 -11.30 -12.94 11.63
N THR A 162 -10.04 -13.32 11.37
CA THR A 162 -9.60 -13.78 10.05
C THR A 162 -10.25 -15.12 9.72
N ALA A 163 -10.24 -16.05 10.67
CA ALA A 163 -10.87 -17.36 10.52
C ALA A 163 -12.37 -17.23 10.27
N LYS A 164 -13.05 -16.35 11.03
CA LYS A 164 -14.48 -16.07 10.86
C LYS A 164 -14.81 -15.47 9.49
N ARG A 165 -14.06 -14.46 9.04
CA ARG A 165 -14.26 -13.87 7.70
C ARG A 165 -14.02 -14.88 6.59
N MET A 166 -12.99 -15.72 6.75
CA MET A 166 -12.70 -16.79 5.81
C MET A 166 -13.87 -17.75 5.70
N GLN A 167 -14.42 -18.22 6.83
CA GLN A 167 -15.59 -19.08 6.89
C GLN A 167 -16.81 -18.44 6.19
N GLN A 168 -17.12 -17.18 6.51
CA GLN A 168 -18.27 -16.46 5.94
C GLN A 168 -18.17 -16.28 4.42
N LEU A 169 -17.01 -15.88 3.90
CA LEU A 169 -16.81 -15.71 2.46
C LEU A 169 -16.80 -17.04 1.71
N TRP A 170 -16.29 -18.10 2.35
CA TRP A 170 -16.28 -19.43 1.73
C TRP A 170 -17.68 -20.01 1.58
N VAL A 171 -18.52 -19.87 2.60
CA VAL A 171 -19.93 -20.30 2.57
C VAL A 171 -20.71 -19.52 1.52
N SER A 172 -20.45 -18.22 1.35
CA SER A 172 -21.25 -17.33 0.49
C SER A 172 -20.85 -17.30 -0.98
N LYS A 173 -19.55 -17.38 -1.33
CA LYS A 173 -19.05 -17.11 -2.70
C LYS A 173 -18.60 -18.33 -3.49
N ARG A 174 -18.24 -19.46 -2.85
CA ARG A 174 -17.52 -20.57 -3.52
C ARG A 174 -18.35 -21.82 -3.82
N ASN A 175 -19.65 -21.85 -3.53
CA ASN A 175 -20.50 -23.02 -3.77
C ASN A 175 -19.92 -24.34 -3.20
N GLU A 176 -19.13 -24.27 -2.13
CA GLU A 176 -18.85 -25.40 -1.23
C GLU A 176 -19.63 -25.22 0.08
N PRO A 177 -20.98 -25.23 0.06
CA PRO A 177 -21.79 -25.18 1.28
C PRO A 177 -21.57 -26.41 2.19
N THR A 178 -20.81 -27.40 1.71
CA THR A 178 -20.53 -28.70 2.34
C THR A 178 -19.17 -28.80 3.04
N PHE A 179 -18.34 -27.75 3.04
CA PHE A 179 -17.09 -27.82 3.81
C PHE A 179 -17.38 -27.73 5.32
N ASP A 180 -17.05 -28.80 6.04
CA ASP A 180 -17.20 -28.88 7.49
C ASP A 180 -16.09 -28.08 8.19
N TRP A 181 -16.48 -26.98 8.84
CA TRP A 181 -15.60 -26.12 9.62
C TRP A 181 -15.47 -26.55 11.09
N THR A 182 -16.16 -27.61 11.50
CA THR A 182 -16.25 -28.07 12.88
C THR A 182 -15.45 -29.35 13.14
N THR A 183 -15.38 -30.26 12.16
CA THR A 183 -14.63 -31.50 12.29
C THR A 183 -13.16 -31.31 11.90
N PRO A 184 -12.20 -31.70 12.77
CA PRO A 184 -10.78 -31.67 12.43
C PRO A 184 -10.48 -32.48 11.16
N SER A 185 -9.81 -31.84 10.20
CA SER A 185 -9.38 -32.47 8.95
C SER A 185 -8.12 -31.78 8.41
N PRO A 186 -7.30 -32.46 7.58
CA PRO A 186 -6.14 -31.82 6.94
C PRO A 186 -6.49 -30.55 6.17
N ARG A 187 -7.64 -30.52 5.49
CA ARG A 187 -8.14 -29.32 4.80
C ARG A 187 -8.48 -28.19 5.77
N LEU A 188 -9.09 -28.50 6.92
CA LEU A 188 -9.39 -27.49 7.93
C LEU A 188 -8.11 -26.91 8.52
N SER A 189 -7.14 -27.76 8.87
CA SER A 189 -5.83 -27.31 9.36
C SER A 189 -5.10 -26.42 8.36
N ALA A 190 -5.08 -26.78 7.07
CA ALA A 190 -4.49 -25.96 6.01
C ALA A 190 -5.19 -24.61 5.84
N LYS A 191 -6.52 -24.56 6.03
CA LYS A 191 -7.27 -23.29 6.01
C LYS A 191 -6.97 -22.43 7.22
N LEU A 192 -6.98 -23.00 8.43
CA LEU A 192 -6.70 -22.28 9.67
C LEU A 192 -5.24 -21.80 9.73
N ARG A 193 -4.30 -22.49 9.07
CA ARG A 193 -2.92 -22.02 8.88
C ARG A 193 -2.88 -20.63 8.23
N MET A 194 -3.67 -20.39 7.18
CA MET A 194 -3.74 -19.06 6.54
C MET A 194 -4.34 -17.96 7.44
N ALA A 195 -5.06 -18.34 8.50
CA ALA A 195 -5.60 -17.43 9.50
C ALA A 195 -4.73 -17.40 10.77
N THR A 196 -3.61 -18.13 10.80
CA THR A 196 -2.63 -18.09 11.88
C THR A 196 -1.63 -17.00 11.55
N LEU A 197 -1.65 -15.90 12.31
CA LEU A 197 -0.96 -14.66 11.98
C LEU A 197 0.03 -14.28 13.08
N PRO A 198 1.07 -13.48 12.75
CA PRO A 198 1.96 -12.91 13.75
C PRO A 198 1.21 -12.07 14.80
N THR A 199 1.47 -12.31 16.09
CA THR A 199 0.90 -11.57 17.22
C THR A 199 1.99 -11.09 18.19
N GLY A 200 1.75 -9.94 18.81
CA GLY A 200 2.69 -9.31 19.75
C GLY A 200 2.59 -7.78 19.77
N PRO A 201 3.42 -7.10 20.57
CA PRO A 201 3.31 -5.65 20.79
C PRO A 201 3.50 -4.76 19.55
N LYS A 202 4.21 -5.27 18.52
CA LYS A 202 4.46 -4.57 17.25
C LYS A 202 3.81 -5.28 16.06
N CYS A 203 2.77 -6.06 16.33
CA CYS A 203 1.99 -6.76 15.32
C CYS A 203 0.62 -6.10 15.21
N HIS A 204 0.22 -5.73 13.99
CA HIS A 204 -1.08 -5.10 13.72
C HIS A 204 -1.77 -5.82 12.57
N ILE A 205 -3.07 -6.01 12.69
CA ILE A 205 -3.89 -6.63 11.64
C ILE A 205 -4.82 -5.56 11.07
N HIS A 206 -4.79 -5.38 9.76
CA HIS A 206 -5.64 -4.41 9.07
C HIS A 206 -6.43 -5.06 7.93
N TYR A 207 -7.72 -4.70 7.83
CA TYR A 207 -8.60 -5.15 6.75
C TYR A 207 -8.94 -3.98 5.83
N PRO A 208 -8.14 -3.73 4.78
CA PRO A 208 -8.38 -2.62 3.86
C PRO A 208 -9.62 -2.84 2.97
N CYS A 209 -10.06 -4.09 2.80
CA CYS A 209 -11.16 -4.47 1.93
C CYS A 209 -12.19 -5.27 2.74
N THR A 210 -13.45 -4.85 2.70
CA THR A 210 -14.54 -5.50 3.45
C THR A 210 -15.01 -6.81 2.82
N ASP A 211 -14.74 -7.00 1.53
CA ASP A 211 -15.15 -8.15 0.72
C ASP A 211 -14.09 -9.27 0.66
N LEU A 212 -12.94 -9.07 1.31
CA LEU A 212 -11.82 -10.01 1.43
C LEU A 212 -11.69 -10.51 2.87
N TRP A 213 -11.33 -11.79 3.03
CA TRP A 213 -11.06 -12.38 4.34
C TRP A 213 -9.62 -12.18 4.79
N VAL A 214 -8.69 -12.03 3.83
CA VAL A 214 -7.27 -11.92 4.10
C VAL A 214 -6.95 -10.48 4.57
N PRO A 215 -6.28 -10.31 5.72
CA PRO A 215 -5.82 -9.01 6.17
C PRO A 215 -4.44 -8.67 5.60
N ILE A 216 -4.04 -7.40 5.74
CA ILE A 216 -2.63 -7.03 5.79
C ILE A 216 -2.17 -7.30 7.23
N SER A 217 -1.26 -8.27 7.41
CA SER A 217 -0.56 -8.47 8.69
C SER A 217 0.68 -7.59 8.72
N ILE A 218 0.82 -6.78 9.76
CA ILE A 218 1.91 -5.81 9.90
C ILE A 218 2.79 -6.26 11.05
N VAL A 219 4.09 -6.41 10.82
CA VAL A 219 5.09 -6.82 11.81
C VAL A 219 6.18 -5.74 11.92
N ASN A 220 6.66 -5.52 13.15
CA ASN A 220 7.67 -4.50 13.46
C ASN A 220 7.27 -3.09 13.00
N ASP A 221 5.97 -2.79 12.99
CA ASP A 221 5.36 -1.52 12.58
C ASP A 221 5.55 -1.09 11.10
N ASN A 222 6.39 -1.77 10.32
CA ASN A 222 6.70 -1.40 8.94
C ASN A 222 6.71 -2.54 7.90
N VAL A 223 6.69 -3.81 8.31
CA VAL A 223 6.61 -4.96 7.38
C VAL A 223 5.16 -5.35 7.17
N HIS A 224 4.65 -5.14 5.97
CA HIS A 224 3.27 -5.41 5.59
C HIS A 224 3.25 -6.67 4.74
N ILE A 225 2.59 -7.71 5.22
CA ILE A 225 2.52 -9.02 4.57
C ILE A 225 1.25 -9.07 3.71
N LEU A 226 1.41 -9.32 2.41
CA LEU A 226 0.30 -9.36 1.44
C LEU A 226 0.32 -10.65 0.58
N PRO A 227 -0.83 -11.04 -0.01
CA PRO A 227 -0.90 -12.17 -0.93
C PRO A 227 -0.06 -11.99 -2.20
N GLY A 228 0.38 -13.11 -2.78
CA GLY A 228 1.04 -13.16 -4.09
C GLY A 228 0.10 -12.96 -5.27
N ILE A 229 -1.21 -13.17 -5.10
CA ILE A 229 -2.19 -13.06 -6.18
C ILE A 229 -2.32 -11.58 -6.61
N PRO A 230 -1.99 -11.20 -7.88
CA PRO A 230 -1.91 -9.79 -8.27
C PRO A 230 -3.19 -8.99 -8.11
N LEU A 231 -4.35 -9.62 -8.26
CA LEU A 231 -5.63 -8.95 -8.02
C LEU A 231 -5.81 -8.57 -6.55
N LEU A 232 -5.51 -9.48 -5.63
CA LEU A 232 -5.65 -9.23 -4.19
C LEU A 232 -4.61 -8.24 -3.70
N PHE A 233 -3.35 -8.39 -4.14
CA PHE A 233 -2.26 -7.49 -3.79
C PHE A 233 -2.61 -6.02 -4.13
N ARG A 234 -3.10 -5.78 -5.36
CA ARG A 234 -3.56 -4.47 -5.82
C ARG A 234 -4.71 -3.93 -4.98
N GLN A 235 -5.79 -4.70 -4.87
CA GLN A 235 -7.00 -4.29 -4.16
C GLN A 235 -6.69 -3.92 -2.70
N MET A 236 -5.84 -4.70 -2.04
CA MET A 236 -5.47 -4.47 -0.64
C MET A 236 -4.61 -3.22 -0.46
N LEU A 237 -3.64 -2.95 -1.35
CA LEU A 237 -2.84 -1.72 -1.29
C LEU A 237 -3.67 -0.47 -1.60
N GLU A 238 -4.53 -0.52 -2.61
CA GLU A 238 -5.46 0.57 -2.94
C GLU A 238 -6.40 0.86 -1.77
N GLY A 239 -6.97 -0.18 -1.14
CA GLY A 239 -7.81 -0.03 0.05
C GLY A 239 -7.04 0.47 1.29
N TYR A 240 -5.73 0.25 1.35
CA TYR A 240 -4.87 0.69 2.46
C TYR A 240 -4.37 2.14 2.30
N GLU A 241 -4.63 2.77 1.15
CA GLU A 241 -4.15 4.11 0.82
C GLU A 241 -4.58 5.18 1.84
N ALA A 242 -5.80 5.08 2.37
CA ALA A 242 -6.30 6.01 3.39
C ALA A 242 -5.48 5.99 4.70
N VAL A 243 -4.84 4.86 5.00
CA VAL A 243 -3.95 4.69 6.15
C VAL A 243 -2.55 5.23 5.85
N LEU A 244 -2.09 5.08 4.61
CA LEU A 244 -0.76 5.53 4.18
C LEU A 244 -0.69 7.03 3.95
N ARG A 245 -1.72 7.64 3.35
CA ARG A 245 -1.71 9.07 2.96
C ARG A 245 -1.31 10.00 4.11
N PRO A 246 -1.91 9.92 5.32
CA PRO A 246 -1.52 10.79 6.44
C PRO A 246 -0.07 10.62 6.89
N ARG A 247 0.56 9.48 6.58
CA ARG A 247 1.95 9.16 6.93
C ARG A 247 2.94 9.61 5.85
N ILE A 248 2.48 10.22 4.76
CA ILE A 248 3.34 10.75 3.69
C ILE A 248 3.26 12.27 3.73
N GLU A 249 4.42 12.93 3.82
CA GLU A 249 4.54 14.38 3.83
C GLU A 249 3.89 14.99 2.58
N ASP A 250 3.08 16.03 2.74
CA ASP A 250 2.37 16.67 1.62
C ASP A 250 3.32 17.09 0.50
N ALA A 251 4.49 17.65 0.85
CA ALA A 251 5.53 18.05 -0.09
C ALA A 251 6.10 16.90 -0.94
N ARG A 252 5.88 15.64 -0.55
CA ARG A 252 6.34 14.47 -1.28
C ARG A 252 5.28 13.87 -2.21
N ARG A 253 4.00 14.12 -1.97
CA ARG A 253 2.87 13.47 -2.65
C ARG A 253 2.79 13.81 -4.13
N ASP A 254 3.20 15.01 -4.51
CA ASP A 254 3.13 15.49 -5.89
C ASP A 254 4.46 15.23 -6.62
N ILE A 255 4.69 13.97 -7.00
CA ILE A 255 5.76 13.66 -7.94
C ILE A 255 5.26 13.89 -9.37
N PHE A 256 6.06 14.59 -10.16
CA PHE A 256 5.73 14.99 -11.51
C PHE A 256 6.68 14.31 -12.50
N ARG A 257 6.11 13.82 -13.61
CA ARG A 257 6.85 13.22 -14.72
C ARG A 257 6.45 13.90 -16.02
N VAL A 258 7.45 14.43 -16.72
CA VAL A 258 7.33 14.85 -18.12
C VAL A 258 8.04 13.83 -19.00
N MET A 259 7.45 13.56 -20.16
CA MET A 259 8.01 12.72 -21.21
C MET A 259 8.15 13.55 -22.49
N ILE A 260 9.31 13.46 -23.12
CA ILE A 260 9.64 14.13 -24.38
C ILE A 260 10.06 13.05 -25.37
N SER A 261 9.31 12.89 -26.45
CA SER A 261 9.66 12.00 -27.55
C SER A 261 10.58 12.72 -28.52
N THR A 262 11.68 12.10 -28.92
CA THR A 262 12.73 12.71 -29.76
C THR A 262 13.21 11.74 -30.84
N PRO A 263 13.51 12.21 -32.06
CA PRO A 263 14.11 11.38 -33.11
C PRO A 263 15.62 11.17 -32.89
N GLN A 264 16.26 11.93 -31.99
CA GLN A 264 17.70 11.87 -31.81
C GLN A 264 18.14 10.53 -31.17
N PRO A 265 19.25 9.93 -31.63
CA PRO A 265 19.83 8.75 -31.02
C PRO A 265 20.44 9.10 -29.65
N GLU A 266 20.50 8.12 -28.74
CA GLU A 266 20.99 8.33 -27.37
C GLU A 266 22.41 8.88 -27.32
N SER A 267 23.29 8.45 -28.24
CA SER A 267 24.66 8.95 -28.36
C SER A 267 24.73 10.46 -28.61
N GLN A 268 23.77 11.02 -29.34
CA GLN A 268 23.70 12.45 -29.62
C GLN A 268 23.16 13.26 -28.44
N MET A 269 22.28 12.67 -27.63
CA MET A 269 21.69 13.32 -26.46
C MET A 269 22.57 13.25 -25.22
N ALA A 270 23.46 12.27 -25.11
CA ALA A 270 24.16 11.90 -23.89
C ALA A 270 24.90 13.06 -23.20
N GLU A 271 25.63 13.89 -23.96
CA GLU A 271 26.36 15.03 -23.41
C GLU A 271 25.41 16.07 -22.80
N TYR A 272 24.35 16.42 -23.54
CA TYR A 272 23.34 17.35 -23.07
C TYR A 272 22.60 16.83 -21.83
N LEU A 273 22.15 15.57 -21.84
CA LEU A 273 21.44 14.98 -20.70
C LEU A 273 22.32 14.88 -19.45
N THR A 274 23.63 14.65 -19.63
CA THR A 274 24.61 14.67 -18.52
C THR A 274 24.73 16.07 -17.92
N ALA A 275 24.90 17.10 -18.76
CA ALA A 275 24.96 18.49 -18.32
C ALA A 275 23.64 18.94 -17.66
N LEU A 276 22.51 18.54 -18.23
CA LEU A 276 21.18 18.80 -17.68
C LEU A 276 21.04 18.18 -16.30
N GLN A 277 21.37 16.89 -16.14
CA GLN A 277 21.30 16.18 -14.85
C GLN A 277 22.18 16.84 -13.79
N ALA A 278 23.39 17.30 -14.13
CA ALA A 278 24.26 18.02 -13.20
C ALA A 278 23.63 19.35 -12.74
N ARG A 279 22.97 20.08 -13.65
CA ARG A 279 22.30 21.35 -13.35
C ARG A 279 21.04 21.19 -12.50
N VAL A 280 20.23 20.16 -12.77
CA VAL A 280 18.90 20.00 -12.15
C VAL A 280 18.89 19.04 -10.96
N GLY A 281 19.93 18.22 -10.79
CA GLY A 281 20.03 17.20 -9.76
C GLY A 281 19.98 17.76 -8.33
N GLY A 282 20.56 18.94 -8.10
CA GLY A 282 20.48 19.64 -6.81
C GLY A 282 19.07 20.04 -6.38
N ARG A 283 18.12 20.08 -7.33
CA ARG A 283 16.69 20.32 -7.08
C ARG A 283 15.86 19.03 -7.02
N GLY A 284 16.51 17.87 -6.98
CA GLY A 284 15.84 16.57 -6.92
C GLY A 284 15.14 16.16 -8.22
N VAL A 285 15.51 16.77 -9.36
CA VAL A 285 15.03 16.34 -10.68
C VAL A 285 15.97 15.26 -11.23
N LYS A 286 15.38 14.16 -11.67
CA LYS A 286 16.04 13.06 -12.36
C LYS A 286 15.74 13.14 -13.85
N VAL A 287 16.78 13.02 -14.65
CA VAL A 287 16.76 12.98 -16.11
C VAL A 287 17.05 11.54 -16.54
N GLY A 288 16.21 10.98 -17.39
CA GLY A 288 16.42 9.63 -17.93
C GLY A 288 16.15 9.58 -19.42
N SER A 289 16.97 8.85 -20.17
CA SER A 289 16.75 8.47 -21.56
C SER A 289 16.33 7.00 -21.65
N TYR A 290 15.35 6.71 -22.50
CA TYR A 290 14.84 5.37 -22.74
C TYR A 290 14.81 5.11 -24.25
N PRO A 291 15.83 4.42 -24.78
CA PRO A 291 15.83 3.94 -26.14
C PRO A 291 14.70 2.95 -26.37
N ARG A 292 14.03 3.04 -27.51
CA ARG A 292 12.93 2.13 -27.85
C ARG A 292 13.31 1.31 -29.07
N TRP A 293 13.64 0.04 -28.84
CA TRP A 293 14.11 -0.85 -29.91
C TRP A 293 13.04 -1.03 -30.99
N GLY A 294 13.45 -0.88 -32.26
CA GLY A 294 12.53 -0.98 -33.40
C GLY A 294 11.52 0.17 -33.52
N LYS A 295 11.67 1.24 -32.73
CA LYS A 295 10.86 2.46 -32.82
C LYS A 295 11.68 3.62 -33.37
N PRO A 296 11.05 4.55 -34.11
CA PRO A 296 11.75 5.67 -34.73
C PRO A 296 12.18 6.76 -33.73
N ARG A 297 11.64 6.74 -32.50
CA ARG A 297 11.82 7.82 -31.53
C ARG A 297 12.18 7.29 -30.14
N ASN A 298 13.10 7.96 -29.47
CA ASN A 298 13.48 7.74 -28.08
C ASN A 298 12.63 8.59 -27.15
N THR A 299 12.59 8.22 -25.86
CA THR A 299 11.88 9.01 -24.84
C THR A 299 12.86 9.53 -23.80
N VAL A 300 12.81 10.84 -23.54
CA VAL A 300 13.48 11.47 -22.41
C VAL A 300 12.45 11.80 -21.34
N THR A 301 12.80 11.57 -20.09
CA THR A 301 11.95 11.82 -18.93
C THR A 301 12.59 12.81 -17.97
N LEU A 302 11.76 13.70 -17.43
CA LEU A 302 12.11 14.56 -16.30
C LEU A 302 11.19 14.20 -15.15
N VAL A 303 11.76 13.79 -14.03
CA VAL A 303 11.02 13.34 -12.85
C VAL A 303 11.47 14.11 -11.62
N GLY A 304 10.54 14.73 -10.90
CA GLY A 304 10.85 15.44 -9.66
C GLY A 304 9.59 15.97 -8.98
N ARG A 305 9.75 16.77 -7.93
CA ARG A 305 8.62 17.27 -7.11
C ARG A 305 8.27 18.74 -7.38
N ASP A 306 9.18 19.46 -8.02
CA ASP A 306 8.99 20.87 -8.36
C ASP A 306 8.38 20.99 -9.75
N ARG A 307 7.05 21.04 -9.80
CA ARG A 307 6.30 21.08 -11.05
C ARG A 307 6.64 22.31 -11.89
N GLU A 308 6.64 23.50 -11.28
CA GLU A 308 6.89 24.75 -12.00
C GLU A 308 8.29 24.76 -12.61
N PHE A 309 9.28 24.28 -11.86
CA PHE A 309 10.63 24.16 -12.38
C PHE A 309 10.74 23.17 -13.53
N ILE A 310 10.15 21.97 -13.40
CA ILE A 310 10.18 20.96 -14.47
C ILE A 310 9.47 21.49 -15.72
N GLU A 311 8.32 22.13 -15.57
CA GLU A 311 7.60 22.75 -16.69
C GLU A 311 8.43 23.83 -17.38
N GLY A 312 9.18 24.64 -16.62
CA GLY A 312 10.12 25.62 -17.17
C GLY A 312 11.26 25.01 -18.01
N LEU A 313 11.62 23.75 -17.76
CA LEU A 313 12.66 23.04 -18.53
C LEU A 313 12.12 22.45 -19.84
N VAL A 314 10.81 22.22 -19.97
CA VAL A 314 10.24 21.48 -21.10
C VAL A 314 10.56 22.13 -22.44
N GLY A 315 10.43 23.46 -22.54
CA GLY A 315 10.71 24.18 -23.79
C GLY A 315 12.18 24.06 -24.22
N GLU A 316 13.11 24.23 -23.27
CA GLU A 316 14.55 24.10 -23.51
C GLU A 316 14.90 22.67 -23.97
N VAL A 317 14.43 21.66 -23.23
CA VAL A 317 14.75 20.26 -23.50
C VAL A 317 14.10 19.80 -24.81
N ALA A 318 12.85 20.19 -25.08
CA ALA A 318 12.20 19.85 -26.35
C ALA A 318 12.91 20.47 -27.55
N ALA A 319 13.36 21.73 -27.44
CA ALA A 319 14.12 22.39 -28.51
C ALA A 319 15.47 21.71 -28.74
N GLN A 320 16.22 21.43 -27.67
CA GLN A 320 17.55 20.80 -27.77
C GLN A 320 17.50 19.39 -28.36
N LEU A 321 16.43 18.65 -28.07
CA LEU A 321 16.25 17.27 -28.51
C LEU A 321 15.45 17.15 -29.81
N GLU A 322 15.04 18.25 -30.44
CA GLU A 322 14.08 18.23 -31.57
C GLU A 322 12.84 17.38 -31.25
N GLY A 323 12.40 17.46 -30.00
CA GLY A 323 11.41 16.59 -29.40
C GLY A 323 10.06 17.25 -29.18
N VAL A 324 9.06 16.42 -28.90
CA VAL A 324 7.70 16.84 -28.55
C VAL A 324 7.29 16.23 -27.23
N ARG A 325 6.56 16.99 -26.42
CA ARG A 325 6.01 16.49 -25.16
C ARG A 325 4.93 15.45 -25.45
N VAL A 326 4.94 14.37 -24.69
CA VAL A 326 3.97 13.27 -24.81
C VAL A 326 3.41 12.90 -23.44
N VAL A 327 2.21 12.31 -23.42
CA VAL A 327 1.51 11.94 -22.18
C VAL A 327 1.84 10.50 -21.76
N GLY A 328 2.05 9.62 -22.73
CA GLY A 328 2.56 8.27 -22.50
C GLY A 328 3.44 7.75 -23.64
N GLU A 329 4.02 6.58 -23.45
CA GLU A 329 4.89 5.95 -24.45
C GLU A 329 4.14 5.59 -25.74
N ALA A 330 2.83 5.39 -25.66
CA ALA A 330 1.98 5.15 -26.83
C ALA A 330 1.91 6.37 -27.76
N ASP A 331 1.95 7.58 -27.20
CA ASP A 331 1.90 8.84 -27.95
C ASP A 331 3.29 9.24 -28.47
N ALA A 332 4.35 8.55 -28.02
CA ALA A 332 5.72 8.87 -28.43
C ALA A 332 6.03 8.49 -29.88
N ASP A 333 5.19 7.70 -30.55
CA ASP A 333 5.32 7.34 -31.96
C ASP A 333 4.31 8.05 -32.89
N SER A 334 3.35 8.80 -32.35
CA SER A 334 2.40 9.52 -33.21
C SER A 334 3.11 10.69 -33.89
N GLU A 335 3.20 10.66 -35.21
CA GLU A 335 3.50 11.87 -35.98
C GLU A 335 2.43 12.91 -35.62
N SER A 336 2.86 14.11 -35.22
CA SER A 336 1.95 15.24 -35.20
C SER A 336 1.50 15.47 -36.64
N GLU A 337 0.30 15.03 -37.01
CA GLU A 337 -0.39 15.51 -38.20
C GLU A 337 -0.54 17.03 -38.05
N GLY A 338 0.40 17.75 -38.65
CA GLY A 338 0.54 19.19 -38.53
C GLY A 338 1.17 19.75 -39.79
N ASP A 339 0.54 19.49 -40.93
CA ASP A 339 0.73 20.26 -42.16
C ASP A 339 -0.60 20.29 -42.93
N GLU A 340 -1.61 20.92 -42.32
CA GLU A 340 -2.74 21.46 -43.09
C GLU A 340 -2.19 22.58 -43.98
N LYS A 341 -1.97 22.22 -45.24
CA LYS A 341 -1.76 23.14 -46.36
C LYS A 341 -2.77 24.28 -46.28
N LEU A 342 -2.32 25.45 -45.85
CA LEU A 342 -2.94 26.71 -46.21
C LEU A 342 -2.73 26.90 -47.72
N GLY A 343 -3.72 26.46 -48.49
CA GLY A 343 -3.83 26.81 -49.89
C GLY A 343 -4.13 28.31 -50.02
N VAL A 344 -3.22 29.02 -50.68
CA VAL A 344 -3.54 30.03 -51.70
C VAL A 344 -2.57 29.82 -52.85
#